data_AF-A0A524RL46-F1
#
_entry.id   AF-A0A524RL46-F1
#
_cell.length_a   1.000
_cell.length_b   1.000
_cell.length_c   1.000
_cell.angle_alpha   90.00
_cell.angle_beta   90.00
_cell.angle_gamma   90.00
#
_symmetry.space_group_name_H-M   'P 1'
#
loop_
_entity.id
_entity.type
_entity.pdbx_description
1 polymer ?
#
loop_
_entity_poly.entity_id
_entity_poly.type
_entity_poly.pdbx_seq_one_letter_code
_entity_poly.pdbx_strand_id
1 'polypeptide(L)'
;MPCGGAAANCLGLTTQNPVCAVYLTSGPNRQLHFGSLTVELRQAPLWQLQAPHRKAGNVIRALAWLGPKEVEDNLEAALSSLSAEDRDELSAAQDSMPPWLKEPVSTCLSHG
;
A
#
# COMPACT_ATOMS: atom_id res chain seq x y z
N MET A 1 -7.65 3.61 -5.76
CA MET A 1 -7.18 3.03 -4.48
C MET A 1 -6.63 4.15 -3.60
N PRO A 2 -6.67 4.06 -2.25
CA PRO A 2 -6.02 5.08 -1.40
C PRO A 2 -4.52 5.15 -1.73
N CYS A 3 -3.90 6.34 -1.62
CA CYS A 3 -2.45 6.45 -1.71
C CYS A 3 -1.76 5.77 -0.53
N GLY A 4 -0.46 5.48 -0.68
CA GLY A 4 0.29 4.75 0.34
C GLY A 4 0.37 5.43 1.70
N GLY A 5 0.46 6.77 1.75
CA GLY A 5 0.42 7.50 3.03
C GLY A 5 -0.93 7.36 3.76
N ALA A 6 -2.04 7.42 3.03
CA ALA A 6 -3.37 7.16 3.59
C ALA A 6 -3.51 5.71 4.04
N ALA A 7 -2.98 4.75 3.28
CA ALA A 7 -2.97 3.34 3.66
C ALA A 7 -2.12 3.08 4.92
N ALA A 8 -0.92 3.69 5.01
CA ALA A 8 -0.04 3.62 6.17
C ALA A 8 -0.72 4.19 7.42
N ASN A 9 -1.46 5.30 7.30
CA ASN A 9 -2.24 5.86 8.40
C ASN A 9 -3.36 4.91 8.85
N CYS A 10 -4.14 4.35 7.91
CA CYS A 10 -5.16 3.35 8.23
C CYS A 10 -4.60 2.10 8.94
N LEU A 11 -3.33 1.78 8.72
CA LEU A 11 -2.62 0.66 9.36
C LEU A 11 -1.92 1.07 10.66
N GLY A 12 -1.99 2.33 11.08
CA GLY A 12 -1.32 2.85 12.28
C GLY A 12 0.19 3.01 12.14
N LEU A 13 0.73 2.92 10.93
CA LEU A 13 2.17 3.08 10.64
C LEU A 13 2.60 4.55 10.62
N THR A 14 1.64 5.48 10.47
CA THR A 14 1.87 6.91 10.59
C THR A 14 0.62 7.61 11.13
N THR A 15 0.79 8.81 11.69
CA THR A 15 -0.29 9.61 12.26
C THR A 15 -0.65 10.82 11.39
N GLN A 16 0.11 11.09 10.32
CA GLN A 16 -0.11 12.27 9.48
C GLN A 16 -1.18 12.01 8.42
N ASN A 17 -2.16 12.91 8.31
CA ASN A 17 -3.18 12.86 7.27
C ASN A 17 -2.90 13.95 6.21
N PRO A 18 -2.85 13.62 4.91
CA PRO A 18 -2.52 14.61 3.89
C PRO A 18 -3.65 15.64 3.71
N VAL A 19 -3.28 16.89 3.44
CA VAL A 19 -4.21 18.02 3.16
C VAL A 19 -4.91 17.86 1.80
N CYS A 20 -4.36 17.02 0.91
CA CYS A 20 -4.92 16.66 -0.39
C CYS A 20 -5.21 15.15 -0.47
N ALA A 21 -6.39 14.79 -0.96
CA ALA A 21 -6.78 13.39 -1.13
C ALA A 21 -6.18 12.83 -2.43
N VAL A 22 -5.14 12.02 -2.31
CA VAL A 22 -4.44 11.37 -3.44
C VAL A 22 -4.95 9.94 -3.60
N TYR A 23 -5.30 9.56 -4.83
CA TYR A 23 -5.74 8.22 -5.17
C TYR A 23 -4.92 7.64 -6.32
N LEU A 24 -4.53 6.37 -6.18
CA LEU A 24 -3.80 5.63 -7.19
C LEU A 24 -4.76 5.00 -8.21
N THR A 25 -4.42 5.12 -9.49
CA THR A 25 -5.19 4.59 -10.64
C THR A 25 -4.25 3.98 -11.70
N SER A 26 -4.81 3.20 -12.62
CA SER A 26 -4.11 2.73 -13.83
C SER A 26 -4.18 3.72 -15.01
N GLY A 27 -4.96 4.79 -14.88
CA GLY A 27 -5.16 5.80 -15.92
C GLY A 27 -4.23 7.02 -15.77
N PRO A 28 -4.33 7.98 -16.70
CA PRO A 28 -3.50 9.19 -16.69
C PRO A 28 -3.67 10.01 -15.42
N ASN A 29 -2.61 10.74 -15.05
CA ASN A 29 -2.65 11.70 -13.94
C ASN A 29 -3.71 12.78 -14.21
N ARG A 30 -4.58 13.05 -13.23
CA ARG A 30 -5.60 14.11 -13.30
C ARG A 30 -5.85 14.71 -11.92
N GLN A 31 -6.26 15.97 -11.89
CA GLN A 31 -6.77 16.62 -10.70
C GLN A 31 -8.25 16.93 -10.90
N LEU A 32 -9.07 16.61 -9.90
CA LEU A 32 -10.50 16.88 -9.87
C LEU A 32 -10.77 17.89 -8.77
N HIS A 33 -11.51 18.95 -9.10
CA HIS A 33 -11.86 20.01 -8.17
C HIS A 33 -13.35 19.94 -7.84
N PHE A 34 -13.67 19.84 -6.55
CA PHE A 34 -15.03 19.82 -6.01
C PHE A 34 -15.16 20.98 -5.01
N GLY A 35 -15.53 22.17 -5.51
CA GLY A 35 -15.50 23.38 -4.69
C GLY A 35 -14.07 23.64 -4.17
N SER A 36 -13.88 23.64 -2.86
CA SER A 36 -12.57 23.79 -2.21
C SER A 36 -11.76 22.50 -2.07
N LEU A 37 -12.35 21.33 -2.38
CA LEU A 37 -11.68 20.05 -2.29
C LEU A 37 -10.94 19.74 -3.61
N THR A 38 -9.65 19.46 -3.52
CA THR A 38 -8.84 18.98 -4.64
C THR A 38 -8.52 17.51 -4.44
N VAL A 39 -8.90 16.68 -5.42
CA VAL A 39 -8.62 15.24 -5.47
C VAL A 39 -7.60 14.98 -6.56
N GLU A 40 -6.48 14.37 -6.21
CA GLU A 40 -5.43 14.02 -7.16
C GLU A 40 -5.52 12.54 -7.52
N LEU A 41 -5.66 12.23 -8.82
CA LEU A 41 -5.53 10.90 -9.37
C LEU A 41 -4.11 10.74 -9.92
N ARG A 42 -3.33 9.83 -9.35
CA ARG A 42 -1.98 9.51 -9.84
C ARG A 42 -1.94 8.12 -10.45
N GLN A 43 -1.26 8.01 -11.58
CA GLN A 43 -0.94 6.74 -12.18
C GLN A 43 0.04 5.98 -11.27
N ALA A 44 -0.27 4.72 -10.99
CA ALA A 44 0.57 3.82 -10.22
C ALA A 44 1.00 2.62 -11.07
N PRO A 45 2.17 2.01 -10.77
CA PRO A 45 2.52 0.74 -11.38
C PRO A 45 1.51 -0.34 -10.96
N LEU A 46 1.25 -1.30 -11.84
CA LEU A 46 0.21 -2.32 -11.66
C LEU A 46 0.34 -3.13 -10.35
N TRP A 47 1.57 -3.32 -9.86
CA TRP A 47 1.82 -4.04 -8.61
C TRP A 47 1.26 -3.31 -7.37
N GLN A 48 1.14 -1.97 -7.39
CA GLN A 48 0.49 -1.21 -6.30
C GLN A 48 -1.05 -1.24 -6.37
N LEU A 49 -1.59 -1.72 -7.50
CA LEU A 49 -3.02 -1.83 -7.74
C LEU A 49 -3.57 -3.24 -7.47
N GLN A 50 -2.70 -4.17 -7.06
CA GLN A 50 -3.09 -5.52 -6.63
C GLN A 50 -3.99 -5.48 -5.39
N ALA A 51 -4.73 -6.58 -5.18
CA ALA A 51 -5.63 -6.77 -4.06
C ALA A 51 -6.58 -5.56 -3.84
N PRO A 52 -7.35 -5.17 -4.87
CA PRO A 52 -8.22 -4.01 -4.79
C PRO A 52 -9.24 -4.19 -3.66
N HIS A 53 -9.47 -3.14 -2.86
CA HIS A 53 -10.42 -3.15 -1.74
C HIS A 53 -10.13 -4.15 -0.60
N ARG A 54 -8.99 -4.83 -0.62
CA ARG A 54 -8.53 -5.74 0.45
C ARG A 54 -7.49 -5.06 1.35
N LYS A 55 -7.32 -5.55 2.58
CA LYS A 55 -6.27 -5.04 3.48
C LYS A 55 -4.88 -5.39 2.97
N ALA A 56 -4.72 -6.55 2.32
CA ALA A 56 -3.50 -6.94 1.63
C ALA A 56 -2.97 -5.84 0.70
N GLY A 57 -3.85 -5.29 -0.15
CA GLY A 57 -3.48 -4.21 -1.07
C GLY A 57 -3.09 -2.92 -0.34
N ASN A 58 -3.71 -2.63 0.81
CA ASN A 58 -3.34 -1.46 1.63
C ASN A 58 -1.94 -1.63 2.21
N VAL A 59 -1.56 -2.83 2.65
CA VAL A 59 -0.21 -3.13 3.11
C VAL A 59 0.80 -2.92 1.97
N ILE A 60 0.54 -3.43 0.77
CA ILE A 60 1.41 -3.21 -0.41
C ILE A 60 1.64 -1.71 -0.64
N ARG A 61 0.56 -0.92 -0.64
CA ARG A 61 0.63 0.53 -0.88
C ARG A 61 1.32 1.28 0.26
N ALA A 62 1.11 0.87 1.51
CA ALA A 62 1.75 1.47 2.67
C ALA A 62 3.27 1.24 2.64
N LEU A 63 3.69 -0.01 2.44
CA LEU A 63 5.12 -0.37 2.32
C LEU A 63 5.77 0.32 1.11
N ALA A 64 5.05 0.42 -0.01
CA ALA A 64 5.49 1.19 -1.18
C ALA A 64 5.77 2.67 -0.89
N TRP A 65 5.02 3.26 0.04
CA TRP A 65 5.17 4.67 0.43
C TRP A 65 6.24 4.88 1.50
N LEU A 66 6.33 3.97 2.47
CA LEU A 66 7.40 3.94 3.46
C LEU A 66 8.78 3.80 2.79
N GLY A 67 8.85 3.00 1.73
CA GLY A 67 10.07 2.75 0.99
C GLY A 67 11.00 1.75 1.70
N PRO A 68 12.08 1.35 1.01
CA PRO A 68 12.85 0.15 1.38
C PRO A 68 13.47 0.20 2.77
N LYS A 69 13.88 1.38 3.25
CA LYS A 69 14.52 1.54 4.57
C LYS A 69 13.57 1.22 5.72
N GLU A 70 12.33 1.67 5.59
CA GLU A 70 11.33 1.60 6.66
C GLU A 70 10.53 0.29 6.62
N VAL A 71 10.61 -0.47 5.52
CA VAL A 71 9.91 -1.76 5.38
C VAL A 71 10.42 -2.75 6.42
N GLU A 72 11.73 -2.89 6.60
CA GLU A 72 12.30 -3.87 7.53
C GLU A 72 11.78 -3.64 8.97
N ASP A 73 11.68 -2.39 9.38
CA ASP A 73 11.26 -2.02 10.74
C ASP A 73 9.74 -2.14 10.98
N ASN A 74 8.92 -2.00 9.92
CA ASN A 74 7.47 -1.89 10.04
C ASN A 74 6.70 -3.08 9.45
N LEU A 75 7.39 -4.04 8.83
CA LEU A 75 6.76 -5.14 8.10
C LEU A 75 5.97 -6.07 9.02
N GLU A 76 6.55 -6.49 10.14
CA GLU A 76 5.84 -7.37 11.09
C GLU A 76 4.57 -6.71 11.63
N ALA A 77 4.66 -5.43 12.01
CA ALA A 77 3.51 -4.65 12.46
C ALA A 77 2.43 -4.56 11.38
N ALA A 78 2.81 -4.30 10.12
CA ALA A 78 1.87 -4.27 9.01
C ALA A 78 1.18 -5.62 8.77
N LEU A 79 1.93 -6.73 8.81
CA LEU A 79 1.41 -8.09 8.59
C LEU A 79 0.57 -8.62 9.76
N SER A 80 0.80 -8.12 10.98
CA SER A 80 0.00 -8.48 12.16
C SER A 80 -1.46 -8.03 12.05
N SER A 81 -1.73 -6.99 11.24
CA SER A 81 -3.08 -6.44 11.02
C SER A 81 -3.93 -7.25 10.04
N LEU A 82 -3.32 -8.22 9.34
CA LEU A 82 -3.94 -8.99 8.27
C LEU A 82 -4.63 -10.25 8.79
N SER A 83 -5.77 -10.58 8.18
CA SER A 83 -6.41 -11.88 8.33
C SER A 83 -5.63 -12.96 7.57
N ALA A 84 -5.90 -14.24 7.82
CA ALA A 84 -5.30 -15.34 7.06
C ALA A 84 -5.60 -15.22 5.55
N GLU A 85 -6.84 -14.87 5.18
CA GLU A 85 -7.24 -14.66 3.78
C GLU A 85 -6.47 -13.49 3.14
N ASP A 86 -6.27 -12.38 3.87
CA ASP A 86 -5.46 -11.26 3.37
C ASP A 86 -3.97 -11.62 3.25
N ARG A 87 -3.45 -12.53 4.08
CA ARG A 87 -2.07 -13.03 3.95
C ARG A 87 -1.91 -13.89 2.70
N ASP A 88 -2.88 -14.75 2.40
CA ASP A 88 -2.90 -15.54 1.17
C ASP A 88 -2.95 -14.66 -0.07
N GLU A 89 -3.82 -13.63 -0.06
CA GLU A 89 -3.91 -12.65 -1.15
C GLU A 89 -2.60 -11.86 -1.31
N LEU A 90 -1.96 -11.47 -0.20
CA LEU A 90 -0.66 -10.81 -0.22
C LEU A 90 0.42 -11.73 -0.79
N SER A 91 0.39 -13.02 -0.44
CA SER A 91 1.28 -14.05 -0.96
C SER A 91 1.14 -14.20 -2.48
N ALA A 92 -0.09 -14.28 -2.98
CA ALA A 92 -0.37 -14.36 -4.41
C ALA A 92 0.13 -13.13 -5.20
N ALA A 93 0.20 -11.96 -4.56
CA ALA A 93 0.68 -10.72 -5.19
C ALA A 93 2.21 -10.58 -5.21
N GLN A 94 2.98 -11.39 -4.47
CA GLN A 94 4.43 -11.23 -4.28
C GLN A 94 5.22 -11.21 -5.58
N ASP A 95 4.84 -12.02 -6.57
CA ASP A 95 5.56 -12.11 -7.84
C ASP A 95 5.47 -10.85 -8.70
N SER A 96 4.48 -10.00 -8.45
CA SER A 96 4.34 -8.71 -9.13
C SER A 96 5.16 -7.60 -8.49
N MET A 97 5.64 -7.80 -7.25
CA MET A 97 6.35 -6.78 -6.48
C MET A 97 7.80 -6.62 -6.92
N PRO A 98 8.39 -5.43 -6.76
CA PRO A 98 9.82 -5.24 -6.98
C PRO A 98 10.66 -6.04 -5.95
N PRO A 99 11.89 -6.47 -6.28
CA PRO A 99 12.71 -7.32 -5.41
C PRO A 99 12.87 -6.81 -3.99
N TRP A 100 13.12 -5.50 -3.84
CA TRP A 100 13.31 -4.85 -2.53
C TRP A 100 12.11 -4.98 -1.59
N LEU A 101 10.90 -5.20 -2.12
CA LEU A 101 9.68 -5.41 -1.34
C LEU A 101 9.32 -6.89 -1.24
N LYS A 102 9.54 -7.65 -2.33
CA LYS A 102 9.26 -9.08 -2.40
C LYS A 102 10.05 -9.84 -1.33
N GLU A 103 11.37 -9.63 -1.27
CA GLU A 103 12.25 -10.40 -0.38
C GLU A 103 11.83 -10.28 1.10
N PRO A 104 11.68 -9.08 1.69
CA PRO A 104 11.20 -8.96 3.07
C PRO A 104 9.83 -9.61 3.30
N VAL A 105 8.87 -9.37 2.39
CA VAL A 105 7.50 -9.90 2.51
C VAL A 105 7.48 -11.43 2.47
N SER A 106 8.22 -12.04 1.55
CA SER A 106 8.36 -13.50 1.44
C SER A 106 9.00 -14.10 2.69
N THR A 107 10.06 -13.47 3.22
CA THR A 107 10.73 -13.91 4.44
C THR A 107 9.78 -13.86 5.63
N CYS A 108 9.11 -12.74 5.89
CA CYS A 108 8.21 -12.63 7.03
C CYS A 108 6.99 -13.55 6.94
N LEU A 109 6.44 -13.79 5.75
CA LEU A 109 5.31 -14.72 5.57
C LEU A 109 5.70 -16.20 5.70
N SER A 110 6.97 -16.53 5.49
CA SER A 110 7.49 -17.90 5.71
C SER A 110 7.77 -18.21 7.19
N HIS A 111 7.89 -17.17 8.02
CA HIS A 111 8.28 -17.26 9.44
C HIS A 111 7.13 -17.00 10.43
N GLY A 112 5.88 -16.88 9.97
CA GLY A 112 4.70 -16.62 10.83
C GLY A 112 3.49 -17.49 10.50
#